data_AF-Q9P885-F1
#
_entry.id   AF-Q9P885-F1
#
_cell.length_a   1.000
_cell.length_b   1.000
_cell.length_c   1.000
_cell.angle_alpha   90.00
_cell.angle_beta   90.00
_cell.angle_gamma   90.00
#
_symmetry.space_group_name_H-M   'P 1'
#
loop_
_entity.id
_entity.type
_entity.pdbx_description
1 polymer ?
#
loop_
_entity_poly.entity_id
_entity_poly.type
_entity_poly.pdbx_seq_one_letter_code
_entity_poly.pdbx_strand_id
1 'polypeptide(L)'
;MLNSHNRTEERSTEDIILEPYTYLISQPGKDIRAKLISAFDLWLHVPKDVLCVINKIIGMLHNASLMIDDVQDDSDLRRGVPVAHHIYGVPQTINTANYVIFLALQEVMKLNIPSMMQVCTEELINLHRGQGIELYWRDSLTCPTEEEYIDMVNNKTSGLLRLAVRLMQAASESDIDYTPLVNIIGIHFQVRDDYMNLQSTSYTNNKGFCEDLTEGKFSFPIIHAIRKDPSNRQLLNIISQKPTSIEVKKYALEVIRKAGSFEYVREFLRQKEAESLKEIKRLGGNPLLEKYIETIRVEATND
;
A
#
# COMPACT_ATOMS: atom_id res chain seq x y z
N MET A 1 48.48 9.88 -32.41
CA MET A 1 49.24 9.62 -31.16
C MET A 1 48.66 10.50 -30.07
N LEU A 2 48.43 9.93 -28.89
CA LEU A 2 47.82 10.47 -27.66
C LEU A 2 46.29 10.29 -27.56
N ASN A 3 45.99 9.18 -26.88
CA ASN A 3 44.72 8.57 -26.47
C ASN A 3 43.67 9.53 -25.89
N SER A 4 42.46 9.44 -26.43
CA SER A 4 41.21 9.86 -25.77
C SER A 4 40.91 8.94 -24.58
N HIS A 5 41.22 9.38 -23.37
CA HIS A 5 40.69 8.79 -22.14
C HIS A 5 39.25 9.26 -21.91
N ASN A 6 38.27 8.54 -22.46
CA ASN A 6 36.93 8.51 -21.90
C ASN A 6 36.95 7.56 -20.71
N ARG A 7 37.23 8.10 -19.52
CA ARG A 7 36.97 7.39 -18.25
C ARG A 7 35.46 7.44 -18.02
N THR A 8 34.78 6.33 -18.27
CA THR A 8 33.52 6.02 -17.59
C THR A 8 33.79 6.05 -16.09
N GLU A 9 33.13 6.94 -15.34
CA GLU A 9 33.14 6.88 -13.88
C GLU A 9 32.67 5.48 -13.45
N GLU A 10 33.52 4.74 -12.73
CA GLU A 10 33.16 3.42 -12.20
C GLU A 10 32.00 3.60 -11.22
N ARG A 11 30.83 3.01 -11.55
CA ARG A 11 29.69 2.98 -10.63
C ARG A 11 30.11 2.33 -9.32
N SER A 12 29.71 2.92 -8.19
CA SER A 12 30.00 2.31 -6.90
C SER A 12 29.22 1.00 -6.73
N THR A 13 29.73 0.08 -5.92
CA THR A 13 29.01 -1.16 -5.56
C THR A 13 27.62 -0.85 -4.98
N GLU A 14 27.50 0.24 -4.23
CA GLU A 14 26.23 0.68 -3.64
C GLU A 14 25.21 1.09 -4.72
N ASP A 15 25.66 1.84 -5.74
CA ASP A 15 24.81 2.26 -6.85
C ASP A 15 24.27 1.05 -7.63
N ILE A 16 25.09 0.02 -7.82
CA ILE A 16 24.71 -1.22 -8.49
C ILE A 16 23.63 -1.96 -7.68
N ILE A 17 23.83 -2.10 -6.36
CA ILE A 17 22.88 -2.80 -5.49
C ILE A 17 21.54 -2.05 -5.41
N LEU A 18 21.56 -0.72 -5.41
CA LEU A 18 20.37 0.12 -5.30
C LEU A 18 19.71 0.45 -6.64
N GLU A 19 20.20 -0.06 -7.77
CA GLU A 19 19.67 0.30 -9.10
C GLU A 19 18.16 -0.01 -9.25
N PRO A 20 17.64 -1.19 -8.83
CA PRO A 20 16.20 -1.47 -8.86
C PRO A 20 15.36 -0.51 -7.99
N TYR A 21 15.89 -0.09 -6.84
CA TYR A 21 15.21 0.86 -5.95
C TYR A 21 15.21 2.28 -6.55
N THR A 22 16.36 2.71 -7.07
CA THR A 22 16.53 3.99 -7.77
C THR A 22 15.58 4.10 -8.96
N TYR A 23 15.44 3.02 -9.73
CA TYR A 23 14.47 2.92 -10.80
C TYR A 23 13.04 3.20 -10.32
N LEU A 24 12.59 2.52 -9.26
CA LEU A 24 11.22 2.70 -8.75
C LEU A 24 10.97 4.12 -8.23
N ILE A 25 11.90 4.69 -7.44
CA ILE A 25 11.70 6.03 -6.86
C ILE A 25 11.81 7.15 -7.90
N SER A 26 12.45 6.90 -9.04
CA SER A 26 12.49 7.86 -10.15
C SER A 26 11.11 8.06 -10.82
N GLN A 27 10.17 7.14 -10.58
CA GLN A 27 8.81 7.23 -11.10
C GLN A 27 7.89 8.04 -10.18
N PRO A 28 7.12 9.02 -10.68
CA PRO A 28 6.30 9.89 -9.85
C PRO A 28 5.22 9.12 -9.07
N GLY A 29 5.21 9.27 -7.75
CA GLY A 29 4.17 8.77 -6.85
C GLY A 29 3.21 9.87 -6.41
N LYS A 30 2.06 9.51 -5.81
CA LYS A 30 1.04 10.49 -5.37
C LYS A 30 1.35 11.20 -4.03
N ASP A 31 2.52 10.97 -3.45
CA ASP A 31 3.01 11.55 -2.18
C ASP A 31 1.96 11.61 -1.04
N ILE A 32 1.09 10.60 -0.99
CA ILE A 32 -0.04 10.55 -0.04
C ILE A 32 0.49 10.38 1.40
N ARG A 33 1.55 9.59 1.59
CA ARG A 33 2.11 9.30 2.92
C ARG A 33 2.76 10.52 3.57
N ALA A 34 3.50 11.35 2.84
CA ALA A 34 4.10 12.57 3.39
C ALA A 34 3.02 13.58 3.84
N LYS A 35 1.92 13.68 3.10
CA LYS A 35 0.76 14.49 3.50
C LYS A 35 0.13 13.98 4.78
N LEU A 36 -0.02 12.66 4.95
CA LEU A 36 -0.52 12.05 6.18
C LEU A 36 0.42 12.36 7.36
N ILE A 37 1.73 12.16 7.19
CA ILE A 37 2.75 12.46 8.21
C ILE A 37 2.66 13.94 8.62
N SER A 38 2.61 14.85 7.65
CA SER A 38 2.48 16.30 7.92
C SER A 38 1.18 16.65 8.64
N ALA A 39 0.09 15.92 8.35
CA ALA A 39 -1.19 16.13 9.00
C ALA A 39 -1.15 15.67 10.47
N PHE A 40 -0.56 14.51 10.78
CA PHE A 40 -0.35 14.06 12.16
C PHE A 40 0.65 14.94 12.93
N ASP A 41 1.63 15.54 12.25
CA ASP A 41 2.62 16.42 12.88
C ASP A 41 1.97 17.67 13.49
N LEU A 42 0.81 18.10 12.97
CA LEU A 42 0.03 19.19 13.57
C LEU A 42 -0.43 18.87 15.02
N TRP A 43 -0.59 17.59 15.36
CA TRP A 43 -0.87 17.16 16.73
C TRP A 43 0.41 16.79 17.50
N LEU A 44 1.36 16.13 16.83
CA LEU A 44 2.53 15.52 17.49
C LEU A 44 3.70 16.48 17.67
N HIS A 45 3.79 17.56 16.90
CA HIS A 45 4.84 18.60 17.02
C HIS A 45 6.26 18.03 17.06
N VAL A 46 6.59 17.11 16.14
CA VAL A 46 7.86 16.39 16.14
C VAL A 46 9.01 17.35 15.76
N PRO A 47 10.20 17.24 16.39
CA PRO A 47 11.37 17.99 15.95
C PRO A 47 11.64 17.80 14.45
N LYS A 48 11.87 18.89 13.72
CA LYS A 48 11.93 18.88 12.24
C LYS A 48 13.00 17.94 11.66
N ASP A 49 14.14 17.85 12.32
CA ASP A 49 15.24 16.95 11.97
C ASP A 49 14.82 15.48 12.13
N VAL A 50 14.16 15.14 13.24
CA VAL A 50 13.60 13.80 13.48
C VAL A 50 12.50 13.47 12.47
N LEU A 51 11.59 14.41 12.20
CA LEU A 51 10.50 14.25 11.23
C LEU A 51 11.02 14.02 9.80
N CYS A 52 12.12 14.68 9.42
CA CYS A 52 12.78 14.47 8.13
C CYS A 52 13.28 13.02 7.99
N VAL A 53 13.93 12.49 9.03
CA VAL A 53 14.40 11.11 9.05
C VAL A 53 13.24 10.12 9.06
N ILE A 54 12.16 10.38 9.82
CA ILE A 54 10.94 9.54 9.80
C ILE A 54 10.34 9.49 8.38
N ASN A 55 10.20 10.62 7.69
CA ASN A 55 9.72 10.64 6.31
C ASN A 55 10.60 9.79 5.38
N LYS A 56 11.93 9.88 5.53
CA LYS A 56 12.88 9.06 4.78
C LYS A 56 12.69 7.57 5.06
N ILE A 57 12.60 7.16 6.33
CA ILE A 57 12.37 5.77 6.76
C ILE A 57 11.08 5.23 6.13
N ILE A 58 9.97 5.95 6.25
CA ILE A 58 8.67 5.53 5.71
C ILE A 58 8.70 5.46 4.19
N GLY A 59 9.38 6.39 3.52
CA GLY A 59 9.59 6.36 2.07
C GLY A 59 10.38 5.14 1.62
N MET A 60 11.46 4.79 2.34
CA MET A 60 12.28 3.61 2.06
C MET A 60 11.49 2.32 2.23
N LEU A 61 10.84 2.13 3.39
CA LEU A 61 10.05 0.94 3.69
C LEU A 61 8.88 0.77 2.73
N HIS A 62 8.20 1.87 2.37
CA HIS A 62 7.11 1.82 1.41
C HIS A 62 7.57 1.36 0.02
N ASN A 63 8.63 1.95 -0.52
CA ASN A 63 9.07 1.58 -1.87
C ASN A 63 9.72 0.19 -1.89
N ALA A 64 10.41 -0.21 -0.81
CA ALA A 64 10.89 -1.58 -0.66
C ALA A 64 9.73 -2.59 -0.63
N SER A 65 8.65 -2.31 0.11
CA SER A 65 7.48 -3.19 0.13
C SER A 65 6.84 -3.30 -1.25
N LEU A 66 6.69 -2.20 -1.99
CA LEU A 66 6.16 -2.23 -3.35
C LEU A 66 6.95 -3.14 -4.30
N MET A 67 8.29 -3.12 -4.21
CA MET A 67 9.13 -4.01 -5.03
C MET A 67 8.91 -5.48 -4.70
N ILE A 68 8.72 -5.81 -3.43
CA ILE A 68 8.42 -7.18 -2.98
C ILE A 68 7.00 -7.58 -3.38
N ASP A 69 6.02 -6.70 -3.14
CA ASP A 69 4.61 -6.92 -3.45
C ASP A 69 4.44 -7.18 -4.96
N ASP A 70 4.99 -6.32 -5.82
CA ASP A 70 4.90 -6.49 -7.29
C ASP A 70 5.49 -7.84 -7.74
N VAL A 71 6.55 -8.34 -7.09
CA VAL A 71 7.11 -9.68 -7.36
C VAL A 71 6.19 -10.78 -6.85
N GLN A 72 5.62 -10.62 -5.65
CA GLN A 72 4.75 -11.62 -5.03
C GLN A 72 3.40 -11.75 -5.74
N ASP A 73 2.94 -10.66 -6.34
CA ASP A 73 1.67 -10.53 -7.04
C ASP A 73 1.79 -10.81 -8.56
N ASP A 74 3.00 -10.93 -9.09
CA ASP A 74 3.28 -11.13 -10.53
C ASP A 74 2.73 -9.96 -11.38
N SER A 75 2.86 -8.74 -10.84
CA SER A 75 2.37 -7.50 -11.46
C SER A 75 3.19 -7.13 -12.70
N ASP A 76 2.54 -6.59 -13.74
CA ASP A 76 3.24 -6.17 -14.98
C ASP A 76 3.75 -4.73 -14.90
N LEU A 77 2.96 -3.85 -14.28
CA LEU A 77 3.15 -2.40 -14.31
C LEU A 77 3.08 -1.79 -12.91
N ARG A 78 3.94 -0.81 -12.67
CA ARG A 78 3.83 0.10 -11.52
C ARG A 78 4.00 1.54 -11.97
N ARG A 79 3.04 2.39 -11.60
CA ARG A 79 3.03 3.83 -11.96
C ARG A 79 3.12 4.05 -13.49
N GLY A 80 2.55 3.11 -14.27
CA GLY A 80 2.48 3.19 -15.73
C GLY A 80 3.72 2.72 -16.48
N VAL A 81 4.72 2.20 -15.77
CA VAL A 81 5.96 1.65 -16.36
C VAL A 81 6.17 0.20 -15.90
N PRO A 82 7.01 -0.59 -16.60
CA PRO A 82 7.31 -1.96 -16.17
C PRO A 82 7.80 -2.01 -14.72
N VAL A 83 7.36 -3.03 -13.97
CA VAL A 83 7.87 -3.31 -12.62
C VAL A 83 9.38 -3.57 -12.61
N ALA A 84 10.04 -3.30 -11.48
CA ALA A 84 11.50 -3.42 -11.37
C ALA A 84 12.01 -4.82 -11.72
N HIS A 85 11.28 -5.87 -11.36
CA HIS A 85 11.71 -7.26 -11.60
C HIS A 85 11.59 -7.68 -13.07
N HIS A 86 10.82 -6.98 -13.89
CA HIS A 86 10.82 -7.15 -15.35
C HIS A 86 12.05 -6.52 -16.03
N ILE A 87 12.77 -5.62 -15.34
CA ILE A 87 13.98 -4.96 -15.87
C ILE A 87 15.25 -5.61 -15.30
N TYR A 88 15.32 -5.76 -13.97
CA TYR A 88 16.53 -6.21 -13.26
C TYR A 88 16.48 -7.70 -12.88
N GLY A 89 15.33 -8.35 -13.12
CA GLY A 89 15.08 -9.71 -12.68
C GLY A 89 14.60 -9.81 -11.23
N VAL A 90 13.87 -10.89 -10.95
CA VAL A 90 13.34 -11.22 -9.63
C VAL A 90 14.44 -11.29 -8.55
N PRO A 91 15.58 -11.98 -8.75
CA PRO A 91 16.58 -12.13 -7.69
C PRO A 91 17.19 -10.80 -7.23
N GLN A 92 17.52 -9.90 -8.16
CA GLN A 92 18.07 -8.59 -7.82
C GLN A 92 17.02 -7.72 -7.11
N THR A 93 15.79 -7.71 -7.62
CA THR A 93 14.70 -6.90 -7.05
C THR A 93 14.42 -7.29 -5.60
N ILE A 94 14.32 -8.59 -5.29
CA ILE A 94 14.14 -9.08 -3.92
C ILE A 94 15.31 -8.67 -3.03
N ASN A 95 16.55 -8.89 -3.50
CA ASN A 95 17.74 -8.56 -2.71
C ASN A 95 17.82 -7.06 -2.40
N THR A 96 17.61 -6.20 -3.39
CA THR A 96 17.61 -4.75 -3.23
C THR A 96 16.51 -4.29 -2.27
N ALA A 97 15.29 -4.80 -2.42
CA ALA A 97 14.19 -4.42 -1.54
C ALA A 97 14.46 -4.81 -0.08
N ASN A 98 14.92 -6.04 0.17
CA ASN A 98 15.31 -6.48 1.51
C ASN A 98 16.46 -5.63 2.08
N TYR A 99 17.45 -5.31 1.25
CA TYR A 99 18.56 -4.44 1.64
C TYR A 99 18.07 -3.05 2.07
N VAL A 100 17.16 -2.44 1.31
CA VAL A 100 16.57 -1.13 1.65
C VAL A 100 15.80 -1.17 2.97
N ILE A 101 15.13 -2.28 3.31
CA ILE A 101 14.50 -2.45 4.63
C ILE A 101 15.55 -2.32 5.75
N PHE A 102 16.71 -2.98 5.62
CA PHE A 102 17.77 -2.87 6.62
C PHE A 102 18.44 -1.49 6.65
N LEU A 103 18.57 -0.81 5.51
CA LEU A 103 19.01 0.58 5.47
C LEU A 103 18.03 1.50 6.19
N ALA A 104 16.72 1.29 6.04
CA ALA A 104 15.72 2.06 6.77
C ALA A 104 15.81 1.83 8.29
N LEU A 105 16.04 0.59 8.73
CA LEU A 105 16.32 0.30 10.15
C LEU A 105 17.61 0.95 10.64
N GLN A 106 18.64 1.03 9.80
CA GLN A 106 19.87 1.76 10.14
C GLN A 106 19.58 3.28 10.34
N GLU A 107 18.69 3.87 9.55
CA GLU A 107 18.26 5.27 9.75
C GLU A 107 17.50 5.45 11.07
N VAL A 108 16.66 4.49 11.46
CA VAL A 108 15.98 4.50 12.77
C VAL A 108 17.01 4.51 13.91
N MET A 109 18.06 3.69 13.81
CA MET A 109 19.11 3.65 14.83
C MET A 109 19.84 4.98 15.00
N LYS A 110 19.97 5.78 13.92
CA LYS A 110 20.64 7.10 13.95
C LYS A 110 19.85 8.14 14.77
N LEU A 111 18.54 7.96 14.94
CA LEU A 111 17.71 8.84 15.77
C LEU A 111 18.01 8.70 17.26
N ASN A 112 18.62 7.59 17.69
CA ASN A 112 18.99 7.34 19.09
C ASN A 112 17.82 7.47 20.08
N ILE A 113 16.60 7.10 19.65
CA ILE A 113 15.39 7.01 20.47
C ILE A 113 15.05 5.51 20.61
N PRO A 114 15.38 4.87 21.76
CA PRO A 114 15.36 3.40 21.88
C PRO A 114 14.01 2.73 21.54
N SER A 115 12.89 3.38 21.86
CA SER A 115 11.55 2.86 21.58
C SER A 115 11.25 2.71 20.08
N MET A 116 11.90 3.49 19.21
CA MET A 116 11.63 3.46 17.77
C MET A 116 12.00 2.14 17.11
N MET A 117 13.07 1.47 17.57
CA MET A 117 13.46 0.15 17.03
C MET A 117 12.43 -0.92 17.40
N GLN A 118 11.87 -0.85 18.60
CA GLN A 118 10.78 -1.73 19.01
C GLN A 118 9.53 -1.50 18.14
N VAL A 119 9.13 -0.24 17.96
CA VAL A 119 8.00 0.13 17.08
C VAL A 119 8.20 -0.38 15.66
N CYS A 120 9.39 -0.19 15.08
CA CYS A 120 9.71 -0.69 13.74
C CYS A 120 9.58 -2.21 13.65
N THR A 121 10.12 -2.93 14.62
CA THR A 121 10.09 -4.39 14.64
C THR A 121 8.66 -4.90 14.73
N GLU A 122 7.85 -4.34 15.64
CA GLU A 122 6.45 -4.72 15.81
C GLU A 122 5.62 -4.48 14.54
N GLU A 123 5.72 -3.29 13.94
CA GLU A 123 4.91 -2.98 12.75
C GLU A 123 5.40 -3.70 11.49
N LEU A 124 6.71 -3.95 11.34
CA LEU A 124 7.20 -4.79 10.24
C LEU A 124 6.73 -6.24 10.37
N ILE A 125 6.67 -6.79 11.60
CA ILE A 125 6.08 -8.12 11.83
C ILE A 125 4.60 -8.12 11.46
N ASN A 126 3.84 -7.10 11.85
CA ASN A 126 2.43 -6.98 11.46
C ASN A 126 2.27 -6.89 9.94
N LEU A 127 3.11 -6.10 9.26
CA LEU A 127 3.11 -5.96 7.80
C LEU A 127 3.25 -7.33 7.11
N HIS A 128 4.21 -8.15 7.57
CA HIS A 128 4.43 -9.49 7.03
C HIS A 128 3.32 -10.49 7.40
N ARG A 129 2.69 -10.35 8.58
CA ARG A 129 1.52 -11.16 8.94
C ARG A 129 0.34 -10.88 8.02
N GLY A 130 0.07 -9.60 7.74
CA GLY A 130 -0.97 -9.17 6.81
C GLY A 130 -0.69 -9.65 5.38
N GLN A 131 0.52 -9.44 4.88
CA GLN A 131 0.91 -9.93 3.55
C GLN A 131 0.83 -11.46 3.46
N GLY A 132 1.34 -12.17 4.46
CA GLY A 132 1.36 -13.63 4.47
C GLY A 132 -0.03 -14.25 4.43
N ILE A 133 -1.00 -13.71 5.18
CA ILE A 133 -2.37 -14.26 5.17
C ILE A 133 -3.11 -13.95 3.87
N GLU A 134 -2.86 -12.78 3.25
CA GLU A 134 -3.42 -12.43 1.93
C GLU A 134 -2.92 -13.39 0.83
N LEU A 135 -1.61 -13.64 0.80
CA LEU A 135 -0.99 -14.62 -0.11
C LEU A 135 -1.55 -16.03 0.13
N TYR A 136 -1.71 -16.44 1.39
CA TYR A 136 -2.31 -17.72 1.73
C TYR A 136 -3.72 -17.85 1.16
N TRP A 137 -4.59 -16.86 1.34
CA TRP A 137 -5.94 -16.90 0.80
C TRP A 137 -5.94 -17.03 -0.71
N ARG A 138 -5.16 -16.19 -1.40
CA ARG A 138 -4.99 -16.20 -2.85
C ARG A 138 -4.56 -17.57 -3.36
N ASP A 139 -3.49 -18.13 -2.81
CA ASP A 139 -2.86 -19.34 -3.34
C ASP A 139 -3.57 -20.63 -2.87
N SER A 140 -4.31 -20.60 -1.76
CA SER A 140 -5.19 -21.70 -1.31
C SER A 140 -6.61 -21.62 -1.88
N LEU A 141 -6.94 -20.53 -2.60
CA LEU A 141 -8.30 -20.20 -3.06
C LEU A 141 -9.34 -20.15 -1.94
N THR A 142 -8.92 -19.74 -0.73
CA THR A 142 -9.78 -19.59 0.43
C THR A 142 -10.27 -18.15 0.51
N CYS A 143 -11.53 -17.90 0.13
CA CYS A 143 -12.11 -16.56 0.22
C CYS A 143 -12.30 -16.15 1.70
N PRO A 144 -11.65 -15.08 2.20
CA PRO A 144 -11.81 -14.62 3.58
C PRO A 144 -13.18 -13.99 3.80
N THR A 145 -13.64 -13.95 5.05
CA THR A 145 -14.74 -13.10 5.49
C THR A 145 -14.36 -11.63 5.42
N GLU A 146 -15.35 -10.74 5.50
CA GLU A 146 -15.09 -9.30 5.56
C GLU A 146 -14.25 -8.94 6.79
N GLU A 147 -14.56 -9.51 7.96
CA GLU A 147 -13.83 -9.29 9.20
C GLU A 147 -12.35 -9.73 9.08
N GLU A 148 -12.11 -10.93 8.56
CA GLU A 148 -10.75 -11.43 8.31
C GLU A 148 -9.99 -10.51 7.35
N TYR A 149 -10.63 -10.05 6.27
CA TYR A 149 -10.02 -9.10 5.34
C TYR A 149 -9.63 -7.80 6.07
N ILE A 150 -10.50 -7.25 6.90
CA ILE A 150 -10.21 -6.03 7.67
C ILE A 150 -9.03 -6.23 8.62
N ASP A 151 -8.94 -7.38 9.29
CA ASP A 151 -7.79 -7.72 10.13
C ASP A 151 -6.49 -7.85 9.33
N MET A 152 -6.55 -8.44 8.13
CA MET A 152 -5.41 -8.47 7.22
C MET A 152 -4.99 -7.05 6.82
N VAL A 153 -5.92 -6.18 6.44
CA VAL A 153 -5.64 -4.79 6.06
C VAL A 153 -5.03 -4.00 7.21
N ASN A 154 -5.53 -4.21 8.44
CA ASN A 154 -4.96 -3.62 9.63
C ASN A 154 -3.49 -4.04 9.83
N ASN A 155 -3.14 -5.27 9.49
CA ASN A 155 -1.77 -5.74 9.58
C ASN A 155 -0.89 -5.24 8.43
N LYS A 156 -1.36 -5.34 7.18
CA LYS A 156 -0.63 -4.98 5.95
C LYS A 156 -0.55 -3.46 5.74
N THR A 157 -1.67 -2.82 5.44
CA THR A 157 -1.71 -1.44 4.96
C THR A 157 -1.70 -0.45 6.12
N SER A 158 -2.53 -0.69 7.15
CA SER A 158 -2.53 0.16 8.35
C SER A 158 -1.22 0.02 9.13
N GLY A 159 -0.50 -1.11 9.05
CA GLY A 159 0.78 -1.31 9.71
C GLY A 159 1.84 -0.28 9.34
N LEU A 160 1.99 0.03 8.05
CA LEU A 160 2.94 1.06 7.61
C LEU A 160 2.51 2.48 8.02
N LEU A 161 1.20 2.75 8.07
CA LEU A 161 0.70 4.04 8.55
C LEU A 161 0.88 4.18 10.07
N ARG A 162 0.61 3.12 10.84
CA ARG A 162 0.88 3.06 12.28
C ARG A 162 2.36 3.22 12.55
N LEU A 163 3.24 2.61 11.76
CA LEU A 163 4.68 2.79 11.90
C LEU A 163 5.05 4.28 11.83
N ALA A 164 4.54 5.01 10.84
CA ALA A 164 4.81 6.44 10.71
C ALA A 164 4.34 7.22 11.95
N VAL A 165 3.09 7.03 12.38
CA VAL A 165 2.51 7.75 13.51
C VAL A 165 3.16 7.36 14.84
N ARG A 166 3.45 6.07 15.06
CA ARG A 166 4.09 5.59 16.30
C ARG A 166 5.55 6.04 16.41
N LEU A 167 6.27 6.15 15.30
CA LEU A 167 7.61 6.76 15.29
C LEU A 167 7.53 8.25 15.67
N MET A 168 6.57 8.99 15.11
CA MET A 168 6.35 10.38 15.48
C MET A 168 5.96 10.53 16.95
N GLN A 169 5.08 9.67 17.45
CA GLN A 169 4.67 9.64 18.86
C GLN A 169 5.86 9.42 19.79
N ALA A 170 6.77 8.50 19.44
CA ALA A 170 7.99 8.24 20.20
C ALA A 170 8.94 9.45 20.29
N ALA A 171 8.78 10.43 19.40
CA ALA A 171 9.52 11.69 19.39
C ALA A 171 8.67 12.91 19.82
N SER A 172 7.49 12.68 20.39
CA SER A 172 6.54 13.71 20.84
C SER A 172 6.24 13.57 22.33
N GLU A 173 5.57 14.57 22.92
CA GLU A 173 5.03 14.52 24.29
C GLU A 173 3.59 13.97 24.36
N SER A 174 3.03 13.50 23.24
CA SER A 174 1.61 13.09 23.16
C SER A 174 1.39 11.64 23.58
N ASP A 175 0.65 11.44 24.69
CA ASP A 175 0.18 10.13 25.16
C ASP A 175 -1.14 9.65 24.51
N ILE A 176 -1.70 10.43 23.59
CA ILE A 176 -2.95 10.08 22.88
C ILE A 176 -2.73 8.86 21.98
N ASP A 177 -3.59 7.84 22.07
CA ASP A 177 -3.58 6.72 21.13
C ASP A 177 -4.30 7.10 19.81
N TYR A 178 -3.53 7.24 18.74
CA TYR A 178 -4.03 7.50 17.39
C TYR A 178 -4.31 6.23 16.58
N THR A 179 -4.00 5.04 17.12
CA THR A 179 -4.17 3.75 16.45
C THR A 179 -5.57 3.54 15.85
N PRO A 180 -6.68 3.87 16.57
CA PRO A 180 -8.02 3.73 16.00
C PRO A 180 -8.22 4.56 14.72
N LEU A 181 -7.80 5.83 14.73
CA LEU A 181 -7.90 6.69 13.55
C LEU A 181 -7.05 6.17 12.39
N VAL A 182 -5.80 5.80 12.67
CA VAL A 182 -4.87 5.28 11.66
C VAL A 182 -5.41 4.01 11.01
N ASN A 183 -6.02 3.11 11.81
CA ASN A 183 -6.63 1.89 11.29
C ASN A 183 -7.84 2.20 10.39
N ILE A 184 -8.72 3.13 10.77
CA ILE A 184 -9.86 3.53 9.92
C ILE A 184 -9.35 4.09 8.57
N ILE A 185 -8.32 4.94 8.61
CA ILE A 185 -7.70 5.50 7.39
C ILE A 185 -7.07 4.41 6.53
N GLY A 186 -6.35 3.46 7.12
CA GLY A 186 -5.71 2.36 6.40
C GLY A 186 -6.73 1.41 5.76
N ILE A 187 -7.82 1.11 6.46
CA ILE A 187 -8.95 0.35 5.93
C ILE A 187 -9.56 1.07 4.72
N HIS A 188 -9.89 2.35 4.86
CA HIS A 188 -10.44 3.16 3.76
C HIS A 188 -9.49 3.16 2.56
N PHE A 189 -8.21 3.40 2.80
CA PHE A 189 -7.21 3.47 1.74
C PHE A 189 -7.09 2.15 0.96
N GLN A 190 -7.09 1.01 1.64
CA GLN A 190 -6.98 -0.30 0.97
C GLN A 190 -8.24 -0.66 0.21
N VAL A 191 -9.42 -0.51 0.83
CA VAL A 191 -10.70 -0.82 0.17
C VAL A 191 -10.91 0.09 -1.05
N ARG A 192 -10.44 1.34 -0.97
CA ARG A 192 -10.40 2.26 -2.11
C ARG A 192 -9.44 1.78 -3.19
N ASP A 193 -8.24 1.32 -2.85
CA ASP A 193 -7.27 0.84 -3.84
C ASP A 193 -7.83 -0.36 -4.61
N ASP A 194 -8.44 -1.31 -3.89
CA ASP A 194 -9.14 -2.47 -4.44
C ASP A 194 -10.31 -2.06 -5.36
N TYR A 195 -11.13 -1.08 -4.95
CA TYR A 195 -12.20 -0.54 -5.78
C TYR A 195 -11.66 0.10 -7.08
N MET A 196 -10.62 0.94 -6.94
CA MET A 196 -10.05 1.68 -8.05
C MET A 196 -9.33 0.77 -9.05
N ASN A 197 -8.73 -0.35 -8.60
CA ASN A 197 -8.13 -1.35 -9.47
C ASN A 197 -9.14 -1.88 -10.50
N LEU A 198 -10.40 -2.07 -10.07
CA LEU A 198 -11.47 -2.63 -10.90
C LEU A 198 -12.33 -1.58 -11.63
N GLN A 199 -12.31 -0.31 -11.24
CA GLN A 199 -13.22 0.73 -11.76
C GLN A 199 -12.53 1.91 -12.44
N SER A 200 -11.23 2.13 -12.23
CA SER A 200 -10.57 3.35 -12.71
C SER A 200 -9.76 3.15 -13.99
N THR A 201 -10.01 4.01 -14.98
CA THR A 201 -9.16 4.14 -16.19
C THR A 201 -7.75 4.60 -15.84
N SER A 202 -7.60 5.46 -14.81
CA SER A 202 -6.29 5.87 -14.32
C SER A 202 -5.50 4.71 -13.72
N TYR A 203 -6.15 3.80 -12.99
CA TYR A 203 -5.49 2.59 -12.49
C TYR A 203 -5.18 1.63 -13.63
N THR A 204 -6.10 1.46 -14.58
CA THR A 204 -5.86 0.67 -15.79
C THR A 204 -4.57 1.09 -16.51
N ASN A 205 -4.33 2.39 -16.64
CA ASN A 205 -3.11 2.90 -17.28
C ASN A 205 -1.85 2.76 -16.40
N ASN A 206 -1.99 2.70 -15.08
CA ASN A 206 -0.87 2.69 -14.14
C ASN A 206 -0.43 1.28 -13.68
N LYS A 207 -1.37 0.33 -13.69
CA LYS A 207 -1.24 -1.04 -13.14
C LYS A 207 -1.66 -2.12 -14.15
N GLY A 208 -2.36 -1.75 -15.21
CA GLY A 208 -3.01 -2.70 -16.12
C GLY A 208 -4.51 -2.86 -15.84
N PHE A 209 -5.25 -3.35 -16.83
CA PHE A 209 -6.70 -3.47 -16.75
C PHE A 209 -7.12 -4.55 -15.75
N CYS A 210 -7.72 -4.15 -14.62
CA CYS A 210 -8.18 -5.05 -13.54
C CYS A 210 -7.09 -6.05 -13.11
N GLU A 211 -5.95 -5.53 -12.70
CA GLU A 211 -4.77 -6.30 -12.28
C GLU A 211 -5.11 -7.27 -11.15
N ASP A 212 -5.92 -6.87 -10.16
CA ASP A 212 -6.31 -7.74 -9.03
C ASP A 212 -6.91 -9.09 -9.50
N LEU A 213 -7.60 -9.11 -10.66
CA LEU A 213 -8.12 -10.34 -11.25
C LEU A 213 -7.01 -11.23 -11.82
N THR A 214 -5.96 -10.65 -12.41
CA THR A 214 -4.77 -11.38 -12.88
C THR A 214 -3.96 -11.91 -11.71
N GLU A 215 -3.81 -11.13 -10.65
CA GLU A 215 -3.11 -11.58 -9.43
C GLU A 215 -3.85 -12.77 -8.78
N GLY A 216 -5.17 -12.86 -8.99
CA GLY A 216 -6.05 -13.83 -8.34
C GLY A 216 -6.47 -13.38 -6.93
N LYS A 217 -6.32 -12.08 -6.65
CA LYS A 217 -6.46 -11.49 -5.33
C LYS A 217 -7.92 -11.48 -4.86
N PHE A 218 -8.13 -11.80 -3.58
CA PHE A 218 -9.41 -11.60 -2.91
C PHE A 218 -9.56 -10.15 -2.45
N SER A 219 -9.74 -9.24 -3.41
CA SER A 219 -9.99 -7.82 -3.09
C SER A 219 -11.40 -7.61 -2.52
N PHE A 220 -11.62 -6.51 -1.80
CA PHE A 220 -12.89 -6.24 -1.10
C PHE A 220 -14.17 -6.43 -1.96
N PRO A 221 -14.27 -5.86 -3.19
CA PRO A 221 -15.44 -6.10 -4.06
C PRO A 221 -15.58 -7.56 -4.53
N ILE A 222 -14.46 -8.28 -4.68
CA ILE A 222 -14.45 -9.70 -5.08
C ILE A 222 -14.95 -10.58 -3.92
N ILE A 223 -14.47 -10.32 -2.69
CA ILE A 223 -14.93 -11.03 -1.48
C ILE A 223 -16.46 -10.88 -1.34
N HIS A 224 -16.97 -9.65 -1.40
CA HIS A 224 -18.41 -9.41 -1.32
C HIS A 224 -19.17 -10.14 -2.43
N ALA A 225 -18.68 -10.09 -3.69
CA ALA A 225 -19.34 -10.77 -4.81
C ALA A 225 -19.43 -12.29 -4.60
N ILE A 226 -18.33 -12.94 -4.18
CA ILE A 226 -18.27 -14.39 -3.94
C ILE A 226 -19.17 -14.79 -2.77
N ARG A 227 -19.16 -14.01 -1.67
CA ARG A 227 -19.92 -14.36 -0.45
C ARG A 227 -21.40 -14.06 -0.55
N LYS A 228 -21.81 -13.12 -1.40
CA LYS A 228 -23.22 -12.76 -1.58
C LYS A 228 -24.02 -13.84 -2.31
N ASP A 229 -23.37 -14.59 -3.20
CA ASP A 229 -23.96 -15.78 -3.82
C ASP A 229 -22.93 -16.93 -3.87
N PRO A 230 -22.77 -17.68 -2.76
CA PRO A 230 -21.82 -18.78 -2.68
C PRO A 230 -22.11 -19.93 -3.67
N SER A 231 -23.32 -19.97 -4.25
CA SER A 231 -23.67 -20.96 -5.27
C SER A 231 -23.05 -20.65 -6.64
N ASN A 232 -22.77 -19.37 -6.90
CA ASN A 232 -22.12 -18.93 -8.13
C ASN A 232 -20.60 -18.98 -8.02
N ARG A 233 -20.01 -20.06 -8.54
CA ARG A 233 -18.55 -20.27 -8.55
C ARG A 233 -17.81 -19.58 -9.70
N GLN A 234 -18.49 -18.80 -10.56
CA GLN A 234 -17.87 -18.22 -11.75
C GLN A 234 -16.70 -17.32 -11.40
N LEU A 235 -16.87 -16.38 -10.46
CA LEU A 235 -15.82 -15.44 -10.09
C LEU A 235 -14.64 -16.14 -9.41
N LEU A 236 -14.91 -17.10 -8.52
CA LEU A 236 -13.88 -17.93 -7.88
C LEU A 236 -13.04 -18.71 -8.91
N ASN A 237 -13.71 -19.28 -9.93
CA ASN A 237 -13.03 -19.98 -11.01
C ASN A 237 -12.26 -19.02 -11.93
N ILE A 238 -12.72 -17.78 -12.12
CA ILE A 238 -11.98 -16.80 -12.93
C ILE A 238 -10.69 -16.40 -12.23
N ILE A 239 -10.76 -15.98 -10.96
CA ILE A 239 -9.56 -15.53 -10.23
C ILE A 239 -8.53 -16.67 -10.05
N SER A 240 -8.98 -17.93 -9.96
CA SER A 240 -8.07 -19.08 -9.87
C SER A 240 -7.27 -19.33 -11.15
N GLN A 241 -7.73 -18.83 -12.31
CA GLN A 241 -7.02 -18.92 -13.57
C GLN A 241 -6.04 -17.77 -13.81
N LYS A 242 -5.98 -16.77 -12.91
CA LYS A 242 -5.10 -15.59 -13.06
C LYS A 242 -5.16 -14.98 -14.47
N PRO A 243 -6.37 -14.63 -14.98
CA PRO A 243 -6.59 -14.33 -16.38
C PRO A 243 -5.81 -13.10 -16.85
N THR A 244 -5.23 -13.19 -18.04
CA THR A 244 -4.65 -12.03 -18.76
C THR A 244 -5.60 -11.48 -19.84
N SER A 245 -6.58 -12.28 -20.30
CA SER A 245 -7.58 -11.87 -21.30
C SER A 245 -8.50 -10.74 -20.80
N ILE A 246 -8.60 -9.67 -21.59
CA ILE A 246 -9.47 -8.52 -21.33
C ILE A 246 -10.95 -8.96 -21.30
N GLU A 247 -11.34 -9.90 -22.16
CA GLU A 247 -12.72 -10.41 -22.28
C GLU A 247 -13.15 -11.14 -21.01
N VAL A 248 -12.28 -12.00 -20.47
CA VAL A 248 -12.53 -12.70 -19.20
C VAL A 248 -12.64 -11.70 -18.05
N LYS A 249 -11.75 -10.70 -18.00
CA LYS A 249 -11.81 -9.64 -16.97
C LYS A 249 -13.08 -8.79 -17.07
N LYS A 250 -13.50 -8.41 -18.28
CA LYS A 250 -14.78 -7.70 -18.51
C LYS A 250 -15.98 -8.53 -18.04
N TYR A 251 -15.96 -9.84 -18.28
CA TYR A 251 -17.00 -10.74 -17.77
C TYR A 251 -17.01 -10.80 -16.24
N ALA A 252 -15.85 -10.91 -15.60
CA ALA A 252 -15.74 -10.89 -14.14
C ALA A 252 -16.28 -9.59 -13.53
N LEU A 253 -15.97 -8.42 -14.13
CA LEU A 253 -16.53 -7.14 -13.71
C LEU A 253 -18.06 -7.13 -13.77
N GLU A 254 -18.66 -7.77 -14.77
CA GLU A 254 -20.12 -7.87 -14.87
C GLU A 254 -20.72 -8.76 -13.78
N VAL A 255 -20.05 -9.87 -13.41
CA VAL A 255 -20.46 -10.70 -12.27
C VAL A 255 -20.40 -9.89 -10.96
N ILE A 256 -19.31 -9.15 -10.73
CA ILE A 256 -19.13 -8.28 -9.55
C ILE A 256 -20.19 -7.17 -9.52
N ARG A 257 -20.49 -6.56 -10.68
CA ARG A 257 -21.54 -5.54 -10.82
C ARG A 257 -22.92 -6.11 -10.49
N LYS A 258 -23.29 -7.28 -11.03
CA LYS A 258 -24.58 -7.93 -10.78
C LYS A 258 -24.77 -8.34 -9.32
N ALA A 259 -23.70 -8.65 -8.59
CA ALA A 259 -23.76 -8.87 -7.14
C ALA A 259 -24.03 -7.58 -6.34
N GLY A 260 -23.98 -6.40 -6.97
CA GLY A 260 -24.09 -5.10 -6.31
C GLY A 260 -22.85 -4.72 -5.50
N SER A 261 -21.70 -5.36 -5.77
CA SER A 261 -20.48 -5.15 -4.97
C SER A 261 -19.95 -3.73 -5.05
N PHE A 262 -19.97 -3.09 -6.23
CA PHE A 262 -19.44 -1.72 -6.36
C PHE A 262 -20.22 -0.70 -5.52
N GLU A 263 -21.55 -0.83 -5.43
CA GLU A 263 -22.35 0.03 -4.55
C GLU A 263 -22.08 -0.28 -3.08
N TYR A 264 -21.98 -1.56 -2.72
CA TYR A 264 -21.60 -1.97 -1.37
C TYR A 264 -20.27 -1.35 -0.93
N VAL A 265 -19.25 -1.41 -1.79
CA VAL A 265 -17.92 -0.83 -1.51
C VAL A 265 -17.99 0.69 -1.36
N ARG A 266 -18.75 1.39 -2.21
CA ARG A 266 -18.93 2.85 -2.09
C ARG A 266 -19.57 3.25 -0.76
N GLU A 267 -20.60 2.52 -0.34
CA GLU A 267 -21.26 2.78 0.93
C GLU A 267 -20.33 2.49 2.12
N PHE A 268 -19.59 1.38 2.07
CA PHE A 268 -18.57 1.06 3.06
C PHE A 268 -17.51 2.18 3.18
N LEU A 269 -17.01 2.69 2.05
CA LEU A 269 -16.05 3.79 2.03
C LEU A 269 -16.65 5.07 2.64
N ARG A 270 -17.90 5.43 2.33
CA ARG A 270 -18.58 6.58 2.95
C ARG A 270 -18.69 6.44 4.47
N GLN A 271 -18.98 5.24 4.96
CA GLN A 271 -19.02 4.97 6.40
C GLN A 271 -17.64 5.15 7.05
N LYS A 272 -16.58 4.64 6.43
CA LYS A 272 -15.20 4.83 6.93
C LYS A 272 -14.73 6.28 6.87
N GLU A 273 -15.16 7.06 5.89
CA GLU A 273 -14.94 8.51 5.87
C GLU A 273 -15.63 9.21 7.03
N ALA A 274 -16.91 8.89 7.30
CA ALA A 274 -17.67 9.46 8.41
C ALA A 274 -17.07 9.07 9.78
N GLU A 275 -16.64 7.81 9.93
CA GLU A 275 -15.91 7.32 11.11
C GLU A 275 -14.60 8.09 11.30
N SER A 276 -13.82 8.29 10.24
CA SER A 276 -12.56 9.05 10.28
C SER A 276 -12.77 10.49 10.72
N LEU A 277 -13.76 11.19 10.13
CA LEU A 277 -14.07 12.58 10.48
C LEU A 277 -14.61 12.71 11.92
N LYS A 278 -15.42 11.75 12.36
CA LYS A 278 -15.91 11.69 13.75
C LYS A 278 -14.75 11.53 14.73
N GLU A 279 -13.79 10.67 14.40
CA GLU A 279 -12.62 10.41 15.24
C GLU A 279 -11.65 11.60 15.25
N ILE A 280 -11.40 12.24 14.10
CA ILE A 280 -10.62 13.49 14.02
C ILE A 280 -11.25 14.57 14.92
N LYS A 281 -12.59 14.72 14.86
CA LYS A 281 -13.31 15.66 15.73
C LYS A 281 -13.17 15.29 17.22
N ARG A 282 -13.24 14.00 17.57
CA ARG A 282 -13.05 13.51 18.95
C ARG A 282 -11.66 13.87 19.48
N LEU A 283 -10.64 13.85 18.61
CA LEU A 283 -9.25 14.16 18.92
C LEU A 283 -8.92 15.66 18.91
N GLY A 284 -9.92 16.54 18.79
CA GLY A 284 -9.75 17.99 18.84
C GLY A 284 -9.73 18.70 17.48
N GLY A 285 -9.96 17.97 16.39
CA GLY A 285 -9.98 18.51 15.03
C GLY A 285 -8.59 18.64 14.41
N ASN A 286 -8.51 18.45 13.09
CA ASN A 286 -7.26 18.61 12.33
C ASN A 286 -7.57 18.91 10.87
N PRO A 287 -7.44 20.17 10.43
CA PRO A 287 -7.84 20.57 9.09
C PRO A 287 -7.00 19.90 7.99
N LEU A 288 -5.76 19.49 8.28
CA LEU A 288 -4.93 18.78 7.32
C LEU A 288 -5.40 17.32 7.14
N LEU A 289 -5.80 16.65 8.23
CA LEU A 289 -6.37 15.31 8.14
C LEU A 289 -7.77 15.34 7.51
N GLU A 290 -8.61 16.31 7.84
CA GLU A 290 -9.92 16.48 7.20
C GLU A 290 -9.77 16.62 5.68
N LYS A 291 -8.87 17.51 5.23
CA LYS A 291 -8.52 17.68 3.81
C LYS A 291 -7.90 16.41 3.19
N TYR A 292 -7.13 15.66 3.96
CA TYR A 292 -6.57 14.38 3.51
C TYR A 292 -7.68 13.37 3.23
N ILE A 293 -8.67 13.22 4.14
CA ILE A 293 -9.84 12.34 3.95
C ILE A 293 -10.63 12.77 2.70
N GLU A 294 -10.85 14.06 2.50
CA GLU A 294 -11.50 14.58 1.28
C GLU A 294 -10.74 14.22 0.00
N THR A 295 -9.41 14.30 0.03
CA THR A 295 -8.55 14.00 -1.13
C THR A 295 -8.63 12.53 -1.54
N ILE A 296 -8.83 11.63 -0.58
CA ILE A 296 -8.93 10.19 -0.85
C ILE A 296 -10.38 9.73 -1.05
N ARG A 297 -11.38 10.59 -0.93
CA ARG A 297 -12.78 10.23 -1.21
C ARG A 297 -12.94 9.65 -2.61
N VAL A 298 -13.78 8.63 -2.75
CA VAL A 298 -14.27 8.17 -4.06
C VAL A 298 -15.47 9.02 -4.42
N GLU A 299 -15.36 9.82 -5.49
CA GLU A 299 -16.47 10.62 -5.99
C GLU A 299 -17.64 9.72 -6.39
N ALA A 300 -18.87 10.18 -6.16
CA ALA A 300 -20.03 9.54 -6.74
C ALA A 300 -19.92 9.66 -8.27
N THR A 301 -19.70 8.55 -8.95
CA THR A 301 -19.86 8.50 -10.40
C THR A 301 -21.32 8.79 -10.70
N ASN A 302 -21.60 9.91 -11.38
CA ASN A 302 -22.82 10.01 -12.17
C ASN A 302 -22.67 8.94 -13.26
N ASP A 303 -23.59 7.98 -13.27
CA ASP A 303 -23.62 6.76 -14.09
C ASP A 303 -22.98 6.85 -15.49
#